data_AF-A0A2W4IMH2-F1
#
_entry.id   AF-A0A2W4IMH2-F1
#
_cell.length_a   1.000
_cell.length_b   1.000
_cell.length_c   1.000
_cell.angle_alpha   90.00
_cell.angle_beta   90.00
_cell.angle_gamma   90.00
#
_symmetry.space_group_name_H-M   'P 1'
#
loop_
_entity.id
_entity.type
_entity.pdbx_description
1 polymer ?
#
loop_
_entity_poly.entity_id
_entity_poly.type
_entity_poly.pdbx_seq_one_letter_code
_entity_poly.pdbx_strand_id
1 'polypeptide(L)'
;MQDIFEFEGFFLGNFFELNSFFIIFLFLILLFFFKFIFLYRKKTKKSYLKNDITLEKDFLYELKNIENDENFLEKSLSLLAEFLEKNTGIKNISNMSFKEFENLDLKQNYKDIFKEIYFKKYRLISLKNEEKQEIFDKLKKLFS
;
A
#
# COMPACT_ATOMS: atom_id res chain seq x y z
N MET A 1 51.65 -54.06 46.24
CA MET A 1 50.60 -53.54 47.15
C MET A 1 49.77 -52.56 46.35
N GLN A 2 48.44 -52.74 46.41
CA GLN A 2 47.29 -51.87 46.06
C GLN A 2 47.58 -50.58 45.27
N ASP A 3 47.04 -50.47 44.04
CA ASP A 3 45.79 -49.74 43.67
C ASP A 3 45.98 -48.20 43.82
N ILE A 4 45.47 -47.26 43.02
CA ILE A 4 44.16 -47.12 42.36
C ILE A 4 44.29 -45.94 41.34
N PHE A 5 43.39 -45.94 40.35
CA PHE A 5 42.85 -44.81 39.54
C PHE A 5 43.38 -44.58 38.11
N GLU A 6 42.63 -45.20 37.18
CA GLU A 6 42.13 -44.62 35.93
C GLU A 6 42.08 -43.08 35.90
N PHE A 7 42.49 -42.49 34.78
CA PHE A 7 41.56 -41.76 33.93
C PHE A 7 42.15 -41.67 32.51
N GLU A 8 41.47 -42.32 31.57
CA GLU A 8 41.71 -42.18 30.14
C GLU A 8 41.51 -40.72 29.72
N GLY A 9 42.62 -40.05 29.38
CA GLY A 9 42.65 -38.71 28.80
C GLY A 9 43.33 -38.77 27.44
N PHE A 10 42.59 -39.26 26.44
CA PHE A 10 42.98 -39.44 25.05
C PHE A 10 43.63 -38.16 24.48
N PHE A 11 44.96 -38.16 24.32
CA PHE A 11 45.71 -37.12 23.62
C PHE A 11 45.45 -37.20 22.11
N LEU A 12 44.34 -36.60 21.66
CA LEU A 12 44.11 -36.27 20.25
C LEU A 12 44.73 -34.90 19.94
N GLY A 13 46.06 -34.86 19.87
CA GLY A 13 46.82 -33.70 19.42
C GLY A 13 46.69 -33.50 17.90
N ASN A 14 46.17 -32.33 17.51
CA ASN A 14 46.45 -31.61 16.27
C ASN A 14 46.04 -32.21 14.90
N PHE A 15 44.79 -32.66 14.72
CA PHE A 15 44.26 -32.97 13.37
C PHE A 15 42.92 -32.31 12.98
N PHE A 16 42.40 -31.36 13.76
CA PHE A 16 41.09 -30.74 13.49
C PHE A 16 41.14 -29.20 13.38
N GLU A 17 42.29 -28.60 13.00
CA GLU A 17 42.58 -27.21 13.35
C GLU A 17 42.21 -26.10 12.36
N LEU A 18 41.74 -26.34 11.13
CA LEU A 18 41.28 -25.23 10.27
C LEU A 18 40.01 -25.54 9.49
N ASN A 19 39.92 -26.74 8.91
CA ASN A 19 38.76 -27.13 8.11
C ASN A 19 37.48 -27.24 8.95
N SER A 20 37.59 -27.75 10.18
CA SER A 20 36.44 -27.88 11.08
C SER A 20 35.96 -26.54 11.62
N PHE A 21 36.89 -25.63 11.89
CA PHE A 21 36.55 -24.24 12.22
C PHE A 21 35.84 -23.56 11.06
N PHE A 22 36.33 -23.74 9.82
CA PHE A 22 35.71 -23.18 8.63
C PHE A 22 34.30 -23.74 8.37
N ILE A 23 34.10 -25.03 8.58
CA ILE A 23 32.77 -25.68 8.45
C ILE A 23 31.81 -25.13 9.50
N ILE A 24 32.24 -25.01 10.76
CA ILE A 24 31.44 -24.45 11.85
C ILE A 24 31.11 -22.98 11.56
N PHE A 25 32.08 -22.21 11.07
CA PHE A 25 31.91 -20.80 10.72
C PHE A 25 30.92 -20.62 9.56
N LEU A 26 31.01 -21.45 8.52
CA LEU A 26 30.08 -21.44 7.39
C LEU A 26 28.66 -21.82 7.84
N PHE A 27 28.53 -22.78 8.76
CA PHE A 27 27.24 -23.18 9.33
C PHE A 27 26.62 -22.06 10.15
N LEU A 28 27.42 -21.31 10.93
CA LEU A 28 26.98 -20.13 11.69
C LEU A 28 26.53 -18.99 10.77
N ILE A 29 27.24 -18.75 9.67
CA ILE A 29 26.84 -17.76 8.65
C ILE A 29 25.49 -18.15 8.02
N LEU A 30 25.32 -19.41 7.64
CA LEU A 30 24.07 -19.93 7.09
C LEU A 30 22.91 -19.78 8.09
N LEU A 31 23.13 -20.10 9.37
CA LEU A 31 22.17 -19.88 10.45
C LEU A 31 21.81 -18.41 10.61
N PHE A 32 22.81 -17.51 10.53
CA PHE A 32 22.58 -16.07 10.59
C PHE A 32 21.71 -15.60 9.41
N PHE A 33 22.01 -16.01 8.18
CA PHE A 33 21.18 -15.70 7.00
C PHE A 33 19.78 -16.31 7.10
N PHE A 34 19.63 -17.56 7.56
CA PHE A 34 18.32 -18.17 7.78
C PHE A 34 17.53 -17.40 8.83
N LYS A 35 18.14 -17.02 9.95
CA LYS A 35 17.51 -16.21 10.99
C LYS A 35 17.14 -14.81 10.46
N PHE A 36 17.99 -14.19 9.64
CA PHE A 36 17.69 -12.92 8.96
C PHE A 36 16.52 -13.06 7.99
N ILE A 37 16.54 -14.05 7.10
CA ILE A 37 15.47 -14.30 6.13
C ILE A 37 14.16 -14.63 6.85
N PHE A 38 14.20 -15.43 7.93
CA PHE A 38 13.00 -15.79 8.68
C PHE A 38 12.50 -14.65 9.57
N LEU A 39 13.36 -13.88 10.24
CA LEU A 39 12.94 -12.70 11.03
C LEU A 39 12.44 -11.56 10.14
N TYR A 40 13.05 -11.33 8.97
CA TYR A 40 12.62 -10.30 8.02
C TYR A 40 11.42 -10.75 7.16
N ARG A 41 11.25 -12.05 6.84
CA ARG A 41 10.02 -12.57 6.22
C ARG A 41 8.85 -12.67 7.19
N LYS A 42 9.08 -12.80 8.51
CA LYS A 42 8.02 -12.95 9.52
C LYS A 42 7.40 -11.62 9.97
N LYS A 43 7.56 -10.55 9.17
CA LYS A 43 6.86 -9.26 9.33
C LYS A 43 5.97 -8.84 8.16
N THR A 44 5.55 -9.75 7.27
CA THR A 44 4.51 -9.44 6.27
C THR A 44 3.48 -10.55 6.06
N LYS A 45 3.20 -11.38 7.08
CA LYS A 45 1.96 -12.15 7.10
C LYS A 45 1.38 -12.22 8.52
N LYS A 46 0.22 -11.58 8.63
CA LYS A 46 -0.74 -11.50 9.76
C LYS A 46 -0.44 -10.48 10.87
N SER A 47 -0.92 -9.26 10.62
CA SER A 47 -1.85 -8.56 11.53
C SER A 47 -3.03 -8.05 10.71
N TYR A 48 -3.81 -8.97 10.14
CA TYR A 48 -5.25 -8.71 9.99
C TYR A 48 -5.78 -8.62 11.43
N LEU A 49 -6.61 -7.63 11.75
CA LEU A 49 -7.06 -7.27 13.10
C LEU A 49 -6.06 -6.49 13.97
N LYS A 50 -5.75 -5.25 13.55
CA LYS A 50 -5.84 -4.08 14.47
C LYS A 50 -5.70 -2.73 13.73
N ASN A 51 -6.37 -2.61 12.58
CA ASN A 51 -6.86 -1.36 11.99
C ASN A 51 -7.89 -1.66 10.85
N ASP A 52 -8.68 -2.73 10.98
CA ASP A 52 -9.77 -3.10 10.06
C ASP A 52 -11.04 -2.23 10.29
N ILE A 53 -10.86 -0.92 10.42
CA ILE A 53 -11.95 0.07 10.44
C ILE A 53 -11.52 1.26 9.59
N THR A 54 -11.27 1.00 8.31
CA THR A 54 -11.45 2.05 7.30
C THR A 54 -12.05 1.35 6.10
N LEU A 55 -13.39 1.39 6.11
CA LEU A 55 -14.31 1.16 5.01
C LEU A 55 -13.67 0.64 3.72
N GLU A 56 -14.10 -0.56 3.32
CA GLU A 56 -14.24 -0.86 1.91
C GLU A 56 -15.13 0.25 1.32
N LYS A 57 -14.50 1.30 0.75
CA LYS A 57 -15.22 2.52 0.36
C LYS A 57 -16.14 2.22 -0.82
N ASP A 58 -17.42 2.13 -0.53
CA ASP A 58 -18.46 2.22 -1.54
C ASP A 58 -18.52 3.66 -2.04
N PHE A 59 -17.94 3.89 -3.22
CA PHE A 59 -17.91 5.21 -3.86
C PHE A 59 -19.31 5.77 -4.13
N LEU A 60 -20.32 4.91 -4.33
CA LEU A 60 -21.71 5.35 -4.51
C LEU A 60 -22.31 5.86 -3.19
N TYR A 61 -21.95 5.23 -2.08
CA TYR A 61 -22.36 5.68 -0.75
C TYR A 61 -21.72 7.03 -0.40
N GLU A 62 -20.40 7.18 -0.62
CA GLU A 62 -19.73 8.46 -0.39
C GLU A 62 -20.26 9.57 -1.32
N LEU A 63 -20.54 9.25 -2.59
CA LEU A 63 -21.13 10.20 -3.52
C LEU A 63 -22.49 10.72 -3.03
N LYS A 64 -23.37 9.84 -2.54
CA LYS A 64 -24.66 10.24 -1.95
C LYS A 64 -24.51 11.15 -0.74
N ASN A 65 -23.52 10.88 0.12
CA ASN A 65 -23.29 11.71 1.31
C ASN A 65 -22.84 13.13 0.97
N ILE A 66 -22.21 13.34 -0.19
CA ILE A 66 -21.74 14.66 -0.61
C ILE A 66 -22.77 15.41 -1.49
N GLU A 67 -23.88 14.76 -1.88
CA GLU A 67 -24.90 15.31 -2.80
C GLU A 67 -25.41 16.68 -2.36
N ASN A 68 -25.60 16.93 -1.06
CA ASN A 68 -26.12 18.19 -0.54
C ASN A 68 -25.06 19.08 0.11
N ASP A 69 -23.78 18.71 -0.03
CA ASP A 69 -22.68 19.42 0.60
C ASP A 69 -22.37 20.76 -0.11
N GLU A 70 -21.97 21.77 0.67
CA GLU A 70 -21.52 23.07 0.14
C GLU A 70 -20.24 22.93 -0.68
N ASN A 71 -19.35 22.00 -0.29
CA ASN A 71 -18.10 21.71 -0.98
C ASN A 71 -18.23 20.54 -1.97
N PHE A 72 -19.43 20.32 -2.53
CA PHE A 72 -19.72 19.22 -3.44
C PHE A 72 -18.63 19.01 -4.50
N LEU A 73 -18.24 20.06 -5.23
CA LEU A 73 -17.24 19.94 -6.30
C LEU A 73 -15.86 19.49 -5.80
N GLU A 74 -15.44 20.01 -4.66
CA GLU A 74 -14.16 19.63 -4.06
C GLU A 74 -14.19 18.17 -3.62
N LYS A 75 -15.25 17.77 -2.91
CA LYS A 75 -15.42 16.39 -2.48
C LYS A 75 -15.58 15.43 -3.66
N SER A 76 -16.24 15.85 -4.74
CA SER A 76 -16.35 15.07 -5.98
C SER A 76 -15.00 14.87 -6.65
N LEU A 77 -14.13 15.89 -6.70
CA LEU A 77 -12.77 15.74 -7.24
C LEU A 77 -11.94 14.79 -6.40
N SER A 78 -11.98 14.91 -5.08
CA SER A 78 -11.28 14.01 -4.18
C SER A 78 -11.76 12.57 -4.32
N LEU A 79 -13.08 12.37 -4.39
CA LEU A 79 -13.70 11.06 -4.55
C LEU A 79 -13.35 10.42 -5.90
N LEU A 80 -13.39 11.21 -6.98
CA LEU A 80 -12.99 10.76 -8.31
C LEU A 80 -11.49 10.44 -8.38
N ALA A 81 -10.63 11.26 -7.77
CA ALA A 81 -9.20 10.98 -7.70
C ALA A 81 -8.95 9.65 -6.99
N GLU A 82 -9.56 9.43 -5.83
CA GLU A 82 -9.43 8.18 -5.09
C GLU A 82 -9.96 6.97 -5.88
N PHE A 83 -11.09 7.12 -6.56
CA PHE A 83 -11.63 6.08 -7.45
C PHE A 83 -10.63 5.70 -8.54
N LEU A 84 -10.01 6.69 -9.17
CA LEU A 84 -9.01 6.46 -10.22
C LEU A 84 -7.74 5.81 -9.64
N GLU A 85 -7.29 6.24 -8.46
CA GLU A 85 -6.11 5.64 -7.80
C GLU A 85 -6.34 4.16 -7.51
N LYS A 86 -7.53 3.79 -7.02
CA LYS A 86 -7.87 2.38 -6.75
C LYS A 86 -7.99 1.54 -8.01
N ASN A 87 -8.57 2.08 -9.09
CA ASN A 87 -8.84 1.31 -10.30
C ASN A 87 -7.66 1.21 -11.27
N THR A 88 -6.73 2.17 -11.22
CA THR A 88 -5.61 2.25 -12.18
C THR A 88 -4.26 1.95 -11.54
N GLY A 89 -4.15 2.02 -10.21
CA GLY A 89 -2.89 1.86 -9.49
C GLY A 89 -1.96 3.08 -9.57
N ILE A 90 -2.35 4.13 -10.30
CA ILE A 90 -1.65 5.43 -10.31
C ILE A 90 -1.89 6.09 -8.96
N LYS A 91 -0.83 6.45 -8.24
CA LYS A 91 -0.95 7.02 -6.88
C LYS A 91 -0.89 8.55 -6.92
N ASN A 92 -1.43 9.18 -5.86
CA ASN A 92 -1.34 10.63 -5.62
C ASN A 92 -2.00 11.50 -6.71
N ILE A 93 -3.01 10.98 -7.40
CA ILE A 93 -3.83 11.74 -8.36
C ILE A 93 -4.46 12.95 -7.68
N SER A 94 -4.88 12.80 -6.42
CA SER A 94 -5.44 13.88 -5.60
C SER A 94 -4.53 15.11 -5.44
N ASN A 95 -3.21 14.94 -5.57
CA ASN A 95 -2.21 15.99 -5.42
C ASN A 95 -1.65 16.50 -6.76
N MET A 96 -2.07 15.93 -7.89
CA MET A 96 -1.59 16.34 -9.20
C MET A 96 -2.21 17.66 -9.65
N SER A 97 -1.43 18.46 -10.36
CA SER A 97 -1.96 19.59 -11.11
C SER A 97 -2.85 19.13 -12.26
N PHE A 98 -3.71 20.01 -12.76
CA PHE A 98 -4.57 19.71 -13.90
C PHE A 98 -3.78 19.21 -15.13
N LYS A 99 -2.62 19.83 -15.42
CA LYS A 99 -1.76 19.44 -16.54
C LYS A 99 -1.17 18.05 -16.35
N GLU A 100 -0.75 17.71 -15.14
CA GLU A 100 -0.24 16.37 -14.82
C GLU A 100 -1.33 15.33 -14.99
N PHE A 101 -2.55 15.61 -14.50
CA PHE A 101 -3.70 14.73 -14.64
C PHE A 101 -4.10 14.50 -16.11
N GLU A 102 -4.14 15.56 -16.92
CA GLU A 102 -4.51 15.49 -18.34
C GLU A 102 -3.58 14.57 -19.15
N ASN A 103 -2.31 14.50 -18.75
CA ASN A 103 -1.28 13.67 -19.38
C ASN A 103 -1.28 12.19 -18.94
N LEU A 104 -2.10 11.80 -17.95
CA LEU A 104 -2.19 10.41 -17.52
C LEU A 104 -2.79 9.51 -18.62
N ASP A 105 -2.37 8.25 -18.70
CA ASP A 105 -2.97 7.27 -19.61
C ASP A 105 -4.30 6.74 -19.04
N LEU A 106 -5.32 7.60 -19.06
CA LEU A 106 -6.67 7.33 -18.59
C LEU A 106 -7.68 7.37 -19.74
N LYS A 107 -8.76 6.61 -19.60
CA LYS A 107 -9.91 6.70 -20.51
C LYS A 107 -10.43 8.13 -20.58
N GLN A 108 -10.80 8.56 -21.79
CA GLN A 108 -11.23 9.93 -22.06
C GLN A 108 -12.43 10.36 -21.20
N ASN A 109 -13.37 9.44 -20.91
CA ASN A 109 -14.52 9.73 -20.06
C ASN A 109 -14.14 10.20 -18.64
N TYR A 110 -13.10 9.62 -18.03
CA TYR A 110 -12.59 10.03 -16.73
C TYR A 110 -11.98 11.43 -16.80
N LYS A 111 -11.23 11.70 -17.87
CA LYS A 111 -10.61 13.00 -18.11
C LYS A 111 -11.64 14.10 -18.29
N ASP A 112 -12.68 13.84 -19.07
CA ASP A 112 -13.74 14.80 -19.36
C ASP A 112 -14.50 15.17 -18.08
N ILE A 113 -14.87 14.18 -17.26
CA ILE A 113 -15.60 14.40 -16.00
C ILE A 113 -14.72 15.14 -14.99
N PHE A 114 -13.46 14.75 -14.84
CA PHE A 114 -12.52 15.47 -13.97
C PHE A 114 -12.37 16.93 -14.40
N LYS A 115 -12.17 17.17 -15.70
CA LYS A 115 -12.01 18.50 -16.28
C LYS A 115 -13.23 19.38 -16.04
N GLU A 116 -14.42 18.82 -16.23
CA GLU A 116 -15.69 19.51 -15.98
C GLU A 116 -15.81 19.97 -14.52
N ILE A 117 -15.58 19.06 -13.56
CA ILE A 117 -15.69 19.37 -12.13
C ILE A 117 -14.60 20.37 -11.71
N TYR A 118 -13.37 20.18 -12.20
CA TYR A 118 -12.23 21.07 -11.93
C TYR A 118 -12.53 22.49 -12.38
N PHE A 119 -12.93 22.71 -13.63
CA PHE A 119 -13.21 24.06 -14.11
C PHE A 119 -14.41 24.69 -13.42
N LYS A 120 -15.44 23.91 -13.09
CA LYS A 120 -16.57 24.43 -12.32
C LYS A 120 -16.14 24.88 -10.91
N LYS A 121 -15.26 24.12 -10.23
CA LYS A 121 -14.71 24.52 -8.91
C LYS A 121 -13.99 25.86 -8.97
N TYR A 122 -13.09 26.04 -9.94
CA TYR A 122 -12.22 27.22 -10.03
C TYR A 122 -12.85 28.43 -10.73
N ARG A 123 -14.02 28.27 -11.37
CA ARG A 123 -14.76 29.40 -11.95
C ARG A 123 -15.50 30.25 -10.92
N LEU A 124 -15.57 29.83 -9.65
CA LEU A 124 -16.29 30.53 -8.56
C LEU A 124 -17.75 30.88 -8.89
N ILE A 125 -18.36 30.14 -9.82
CA ILE A 125 -19.78 30.27 -10.17
C ILE A 125 -20.55 29.35 -9.24
N SER A 126 -21.55 29.87 -8.52
CA SER A 126 -22.51 29.02 -7.82
C SER A 126 -23.17 28.09 -8.83
N LEU A 127 -23.01 26.77 -8.64
CA LEU A 127 -23.70 25.80 -9.46
C LEU A 127 -25.20 25.93 -9.29
N LYS A 128 -25.93 25.85 -10.40
CA LYS A 128 -27.37 25.57 -10.36
C LYS A 128 -27.59 24.12 -9.91
N ASN A 129 -28.74 23.86 -9.29
CA ASN A 129 -29.11 22.50 -8.86
C ASN A 129 -29.09 21.48 -10.02
N GLU A 130 -29.50 21.89 -11.22
CA GLU A 130 -29.49 21.04 -12.43
C GLU A 130 -28.08 20.61 -12.82
N GLU A 131 -27.13 21.56 -12.82
CA GLU A 131 -25.72 21.26 -13.13
C GLU A 131 -25.09 20.35 -12.06
N LYS A 132 -25.50 20.53 -10.81
CA LYS A 132 -25.03 19.71 -9.68
C LYS A 132 -25.52 18.27 -9.85
N GLN A 133 -26.80 18.11 -10.20
CA GLN A 133 -27.39 16.80 -10.47
C GLN A 133 -26.74 16.12 -11.67
N GLU A 134 -26.41 16.86 -12.73
CA GLU A 134 -25.74 16.32 -13.90
C GLU A 134 -24.36 15.72 -13.55
N ILE A 135 -23.56 16.43 -12.75
CA ILE A 135 -22.26 15.93 -12.26
C ILE A 135 -22.47 14.69 -11.39
N PHE A 136 -23.45 14.74 -10.48
CA PHE A 136 -23.77 13.62 -9.61
C PHE A 136 -24.10 12.35 -10.41
N ASP A 137 -24.96 12.46 -11.42
CA ASP A 137 -25.36 11.33 -12.26
C ASP A 137 -24.20 10.80 -13.11
N LYS A 138 -23.33 11.69 -13.63
CA LYS A 138 -22.10 11.30 -14.33
C LYS A 138 -21.18 10.48 -13.42
N LEU A 139 -20.92 10.95 -12.20
CA LEU A 139 -20.09 10.23 -11.22
C LEU A 139 -20.73 8.91 -10.80
N LYS A 140 -22.05 8.89 -10.57
CA LYS A 140 -22.79 7.68 -10.24
C LYS A 140 -22.64 6.61 -11.31
N LYS A 141 -22.71 6.99 -12.60
CA LYS A 141 -22.48 6.07 -13.73
C LYS A 141 -21.04 5.57 -13.80
N LEU A 142 -20.05 6.36 -13.40
CA LEU A 142 -18.65 5.93 -13.36
C LEU A 142 -18.36 4.94 -12.23
N PHE A 143 -19.01 5.12 -11.09
CA PHE A 143 -18.79 4.32 -9.89
C PHE A 143 -19.61 3.02 -9.85
N SER A 144 -20.62 2.88 -10.72
CA SER A 144 -21.43 1.67 -10.87
C SER A 144 -20.75 0.68 -11.81
#